data_AF-A0A931C1K0-F1
#
_entry.id   AF-A0A931C1K0-F1
#
_cell.length_a   1.000
_cell.length_b   1.000
_cell.length_c   1.000
_cell.angle_alpha   90.00
_cell.angle_beta   90.00
_cell.angle_gamma   90.00
#
_symmetry.space_group_name_H-M   'P 1'
#
loop_
_entity.id
_entity.type
_entity.pdbx_description
1 polymer ?
#
loop_
_entity_poly.entity_id
_entity_poly.type
_entity_poly.pdbx_seq_one_letter_code
_entity_poly.pdbx_strand_id
1 'polypeptide(L)'
;MKKIFMGSAALTTFAISMLVFQMSCKEDAIAQPSSDYTLPTATTSTLGGIIVGDGLDISGDGTLSIKSKKNERLNLVLYSKDIASGNELWLCNIDGSDNHKIPIFLPEGYKITNGARLTPDGAKIVFGVTSSSDMYIYTCDVNGSNLTKIVDDGPTSQYYSLEDVY
;
A
#
# COMPACT_ATOMS: atom_id res chain seq x y z
N MET A 1 -33.09 70.85 -52.21
CA MET A 1 -31.90 70.50 -51.39
C MET A 1 -32.21 69.92 -50.00
N LYS A 2 -33.31 70.29 -49.31
CA LYS A 2 -33.64 69.76 -47.96
C LYS A 2 -33.84 68.24 -47.87
N LYS A 3 -34.39 67.59 -48.91
CA LYS A 3 -34.67 66.14 -48.90
C LYS A 3 -33.41 65.25 -48.96
N ILE A 4 -32.33 65.73 -49.60
CA ILE A 4 -31.05 65.00 -49.66
C ILE A 4 -30.33 65.08 -48.30
N PHE A 5 -30.47 66.20 -47.59
CA PHE A 5 -29.86 66.41 -46.27
C PHE A 5 -30.48 65.52 -45.18
N MET A 6 -31.80 65.27 -45.23
CA MET A 6 -32.49 64.39 -44.27
C MET A 6 -32.11 62.91 -44.45
N GLY A 7 -31.83 62.45 -45.67
CA GLY A 7 -31.38 61.08 -45.92
C GLY A 7 -29.99 60.79 -45.36
N SER A 8 -29.06 61.75 -45.48
CA SER A 8 -27.69 61.61 -44.94
C SER A 8 -27.68 61.52 -43.40
N ALA A 9 -28.52 62.33 -42.73
CA ALA A 9 -28.64 62.33 -41.27
C ALA A 9 -29.22 61.00 -40.72
N ALA A 10 -30.18 60.39 -41.42
CA ALA A 10 -30.74 59.10 -41.05
C ALA A 10 -29.71 57.96 -41.21
N LEU A 11 -28.89 58.01 -42.26
CA LEU A 11 -27.86 56.99 -42.49
C LEU A 11 -26.71 57.10 -41.48
N THR A 12 -26.32 58.32 -41.10
CA THR A 12 -25.29 58.52 -40.06
C THR A 12 -25.77 58.08 -38.69
N THR A 13 -27.01 58.39 -38.32
CA THR A 13 -27.58 57.93 -37.04
C THR A 13 -27.71 56.41 -36.98
N PHE A 14 -28.11 55.77 -38.07
CA PHE A 14 -28.14 54.30 -38.15
C PHE A 14 -26.74 53.68 -38.00
N ALA A 15 -25.74 54.21 -38.71
CA ALA A 15 -24.35 53.74 -38.64
C ALA A 15 -23.76 53.90 -37.23
N ILE A 16 -24.07 55.01 -36.54
CA ILE A 16 -23.65 55.23 -35.14
C ILE A 16 -24.33 54.22 -34.22
N SER A 17 -25.64 53.95 -34.39
CA SER A 17 -26.32 52.96 -33.55
C SER A 17 -25.72 51.56 -33.70
N MET A 18 -25.31 51.20 -34.92
CA MET A 18 -24.67 49.91 -35.20
C MET A 18 -23.29 49.83 -34.55
N LEU A 19 -22.49 50.91 -34.59
CA LEU A 19 -21.19 50.97 -33.90
C LEU A 19 -21.34 50.85 -32.37
N VAL A 20 -22.33 51.52 -31.78
CA VAL A 20 -22.61 51.43 -30.34
C VAL A 20 -23.07 50.01 -29.96
N PHE A 21 -23.88 49.37 -30.81
CA PHE A 21 -24.28 47.98 -30.61
C PHE A 21 -23.08 47.02 -30.68
N GLN A 22 -22.15 47.22 -31.63
CA GLN A 22 -20.92 46.41 -31.73
C GLN A 22 -20.02 46.57 -30.50
N MET A 23 -19.97 47.76 -29.88
CA MET A 23 -19.25 47.97 -28.61
C MET A 23 -19.98 47.35 -27.42
N SER A 24 -21.31 47.39 -27.40
CA SER A 24 -22.12 46.83 -26.31
C SER A 24 -22.18 45.29 -26.33
N CYS A 25 -22.09 44.67 -27.50
CA CYS A 25 -22.08 43.21 -27.64
C CYS A 25 -20.69 42.59 -27.50
N LYS A 26 -19.64 43.40 -27.40
CA LYS A 26 -18.30 42.91 -27.12
C LYS A 26 -18.10 42.83 -25.61
N GLU A 27 -18.74 41.85 -25.00
CA GLU A 27 -18.27 41.35 -23.71
C GLU A 27 -17.00 40.55 -24.01
N ASP A 28 -15.83 41.18 -23.82
CA ASP A 28 -14.61 40.40 -23.68
C ASP A 28 -14.82 39.59 -22.39
N ALA A 29 -15.10 38.29 -22.52
CA ALA A 29 -15.06 37.38 -21.40
C ALA A 29 -13.64 37.47 -20.84
N ILE A 30 -13.46 38.27 -19.80
CA ILE A 30 -12.26 38.25 -18.99
C ILE A 30 -12.35 36.92 -18.29
N ALA A 31 -11.92 35.84 -18.95
CA ALA A 31 -11.49 34.65 -18.25
C ALA A 31 -10.56 35.18 -17.17
N GLN A 32 -10.95 35.03 -15.90
CA GLN A 32 -10.07 35.38 -14.79
C GLN A 32 -8.70 34.85 -15.16
N PRO A 33 -7.61 35.64 -15.04
CA PRO A 33 -6.28 35.10 -15.28
C PRO A 33 -6.24 33.80 -14.50
N SER A 34 -5.99 32.69 -15.19
CA SER A 34 -5.88 31.38 -14.56
C SER A 34 -4.62 31.44 -13.72
N SER A 35 -4.70 32.12 -12.58
CA SER A 35 -3.77 31.94 -11.49
C SER A 35 -3.91 30.48 -11.16
N ASP A 36 -2.87 29.70 -11.42
CA ASP A 36 -2.82 28.29 -11.09
C ASP A 36 -3.32 28.13 -9.65
N TYR A 37 -4.53 27.61 -9.51
CA TYR A 37 -5.12 27.40 -8.21
C TYR A 37 -4.47 26.15 -7.63
N THR A 38 -3.56 26.34 -6.67
CA THR A 38 -2.99 25.23 -5.90
C THR A 38 -3.90 24.98 -4.70
N LEU A 39 -4.58 23.83 -4.71
CA LEU A 39 -5.42 23.41 -3.58
C LEU A 39 -4.49 23.10 -2.39
N PRO A 40 -4.52 23.87 -1.28
CA PRO A 40 -3.62 23.63 -0.17
C PRO A 40 -3.98 22.35 0.58
N THR A 41 -2.97 21.61 1.04
CA THR A 41 -3.16 20.48 1.95
C THR A 41 -3.75 20.97 3.26
N ALA A 42 -4.83 20.33 3.71
CA ALA A 42 -5.45 20.64 4.99
C ALA A 42 -4.59 20.10 6.14
N THR A 43 -4.58 20.82 7.26
CA THR A 43 -3.96 20.36 8.51
C THR A 43 -5.04 20.07 9.55
N THR A 44 -4.65 19.60 10.74
CA THR A 44 -5.58 19.40 11.86
C THR A 44 -6.18 20.69 12.40
N SER A 45 -5.59 21.85 12.07
CA SER A 45 -6.02 23.17 12.53
C SER A 45 -6.41 24.14 11.41
N THR A 46 -6.18 23.77 10.14
CA THR A 46 -6.37 24.66 8.98
C THR A 46 -7.12 23.91 7.90
N LEU A 47 -8.28 24.45 7.49
CA LEU A 47 -9.07 23.92 6.38
C LEU A 47 -8.30 24.05 5.06
N GLY A 48 -8.31 22.98 4.26
CA GLY A 48 -7.72 22.87 2.92
C GLY A 48 -8.48 21.82 2.12
N GLY A 49 -7.90 21.29 1.05
CA GLY A 49 -8.55 20.26 0.22
C GLY A 49 -8.67 18.90 0.89
N ILE A 50 -7.53 18.38 1.37
CA ILE A 50 -7.41 17.02 1.92
C ILE A 50 -6.44 17.04 3.11
N ILE A 51 -6.77 16.34 4.20
CA ILE A 51 -5.85 16.05 5.31
C ILE A 51 -5.14 14.73 4.99
N VAL A 52 -3.80 14.74 4.90
CA VAL A 52 -3.01 13.53 4.63
C VAL A 52 -2.77 12.77 5.94
N GLY A 53 -3.36 11.58 6.04
CA GLY A 53 -3.20 10.69 7.20
C GLY A 53 -2.01 9.75 7.09
N ASP A 54 -1.87 8.89 8.10
CA ASP A 54 -0.86 7.83 8.12
C ASP A 54 -1.04 6.89 6.93
N GLY A 55 0.07 6.45 6.34
CA GLY A 55 0.07 5.57 5.17
C GLY A 55 -0.20 6.27 3.83
N LEU A 56 -0.44 7.58 3.81
CA LEU A 56 -0.61 8.37 2.59
C LEU A 56 0.50 9.43 2.44
N ASP A 57 0.81 9.78 1.18
CA ASP A 57 1.76 10.85 0.82
C ASP A 57 1.22 11.70 -0.33
N ILE A 58 1.59 12.97 -0.38
CA ILE A 58 1.22 13.88 -1.46
C ILE A 58 2.48 14.48 -2.10
N SER A 59 2.65 14.30 -3.41
CA SER A 59 3.79 14.86 -4.14
C SER A 59 3.64 16.35 -4.38
N GLY A 60 4.74 17.02 -4.75
CA GLY A 60 4.75 18.46 -5.03
C GLY A 60 3.89 18.90 -6.22
N ASP A 61 3.44 17.96 -7.06
CA ASP A 61 2.48 18.18 -8.14
C ASP A 61 1.00 17.93 -7.73
N GLY A 62 0.76 17.59 -6.46
CA GLY A 62 -0.57 17.35 -5.91
C GLY A 62 -1.09 15.91 -6.02
N THR A 63 -0.30 14.96 -6.52
CA THR A 63 -0.74 13.55 -6.59
C THR A 63 -0.75 12.90 -5.21
N LEU A 64 -1.92 12.40 -4.80
CA LEU A 64 -2.07 11.59 -3.58
C LEU A 64 -1.68 10.14 -3.89
N SER A 65 -0.84 9.55 -3.05
CA SER A 65 -0.38 8.18 -3.16
C SER A 65 -0.37 7.47 -1.81
N ILE A 66 -0.31 6.13 -1.86
CA ILE A 66 -0.06 5.32 -0.67
C ILE A 66 1.44 5.37 -0.39
N LYS A 67 1.82 5.69 0.85
CA LYS A 67 3.18 5.41 1.36
C LYS A 67 3.39 3.92 1.24
N SER A 68 4.05 3.52 0.17
CA SER A 68 4.45 2.15 -0.01
C SER A 68 5.47 1.87 1.08
N LYS A 69 5.03 1.19 2.15
CA LYS A 69 5.97 0.43 2.96
C LYS A 69 6.59 -0.51 1.96
N LYS A 70 7.90 -0.39 1.71
CA LYS A 70 8.58 -1.41 0.93
C LYS A 70 8.22 -2.71 1.64
N ASN A 71 7.40 -3.54 1.00
CA ASN A 71 7.46 -4.96 1.22
C ASN A 71 8.85 -5.30 0.73
N GLU A 72 9.86 -5.09 1.57
CA GLU A 72 11.18 -5.63 1.33
C GLU A 72 10.90 -7.11 1.25
N ARG A 73 10.79 -7.61 0.01
CA ARG A 73 10.62 -9.02 -0.24
C ARG A 73 11.74 -9.64 0.55
N LEU A 74 11.39 -10.40 1.58
CA LEU A 74 12.37 -11.05 2.41
C LEU A 74 13.28 -11.82 1.45
N ASN A 75 14.56 -11.44 1.41
CA ASN A 75 15.56 -12.14 0.62
C ASN A 75 15.93 -13.45 1.32
N LEU A 76 14.96 -14.12 1.93
CA LEU A 76 15.13 -15.29 2.78
C LEU A 76 14.34 -16.45 2.20
N VAL A 77 14.94 -17.63 2.28
CA VAL A 77 14.34 -18.90 1.95
C VAL A 77 14.34 -19.74 3.21
N LEU A 78 13.14 -20.03 3.73
CA LEU A 78 12.93 -21.05 4.74
C LEU A 78 12.68 -22.39 4.03
N TYR A 79 13.45 -23.40 4.37
CA TYR A 79 13.25 -24.74 3.83
C TYR A 79 13.41 -25.81 4.91
N SER A 80 12.82 -26.97 4.67
CA SER A 80 12.91 -28.13 5.56
C SER A 80 13.86 -29.17 4.97
N LYS A 81 14.69 -29.77 5.81
CA LYS A 81 15.52 -30.92 5.46
C LYS A 81 14.99 -32.14 6.18
N ASP A 82 14.55 -33.14 5.42
CA ASP A 82 14.12 -34.42 5.97
C ASP A 82 15.31 -35.16 6.60
N ILE A 83 15.13 -35.60 7.85
CA ILE A 83 16.09 -36.41 8.59
C ILE A 83 15.38 -37.62 9.24
N ALA A 84 16.15 -38.60 9.69
CA ALA A 84 15.60 -39.82 10.29
C ALA A 84 14.68 -39.55 11.50
N SER A 85 14.88 -38.45 12.22
CA SER A 85 14.11 -38.06 13.40
C SER A 85 13.00 -37.03 13.14
N GLY A 86 12.70 -36.66 11.89
CA GLY A 86 11.71 -35.64 11.54
C GLY A 86 12.25 -34.64 10.52
N ASN A 87 11.93 -33.36 10.68
CA ASN A 87 12.47 -32.29 9.84
C ASN A 87 13.43 -31.40 10.62
N GLU A 88 14.43 -30.87 9.94
CA GLU A 88 15.20 -29.70 10.38
C GLU A 88 14.75 -28.47 9.60
N LEU A 89 14.64 -27.33 10.28
CA LEU A 89 14.39 -26.05 9.62
C LEU A 89 15.71 -25.35 9.33
N TRP A 90 15.85 -24.87 8.10
CA TRP A 90 17.03 -24.19 7.60
C TRP A 90 16.63 -22.87 6.94
N LEU A 91 17.52 -21.90 7.07
CA LEU A 91 17.36 -20.57 6.50
C LEU A 91 18.58 -20.25 5.65
N CYS A 92 18.35 -19.63 4.50
CA CYS A 92 19.40 -19.02 3.70
C CYS A 92 18.86 -17.76 3.03
N ASN A 93 19.77 -16.96 2.48
CA ASN A 93 19.41 -15.89 1.58
C ASN A 93 18.94 -16.46 0.23
N ILE A 94 18.18 -15.67 -0.55
CA ILE A 94 17.68 -16.08 -1.88
C ILE A 94 18.81 -16.37 -2.89
N ASP A 95 20.00 -15.83 -2.67
CA ASP A 95 21.21 -16.13 -3.45
C ASP A 95 21.95 -17.39 -2.95
N GLY A 96 21.42 -18.05 -1.91
CA GLY A 96 21.97 -19.24 -1.27
C GLY A 96 23.05 -18.95 -0.22
N SER A 97 23.42 -17.69 0.00
CA SER A 97 24.37 -17.31 1.05
C SER A 97 23.76 -17.44 2.45
N ASP A 98 24.60 -17.39 3.49
CA ASP A 98 24.19 -17.51 4.89
C ASP A 98 23.31 -18.73 5.18
N ASN A 99 23.60 -19.86 4.54
CA ASN A 99 22.83 -21.08 4.75
C ASN A 99 23.15 -21.72 6.10
N HIS A 100 22.16 -21.77 7.00
CA HIS A 100 22.34 -22.31 8.33
C HIS A 100 21.08 -22.99 8.88
N LYS A 101 21.30 -23.94 9.80
CA LYS A 101 20.24 -24.59 10.55
C LYS A 101 19.69 -23.64 11.61
N ILE A 102 18.37 -23.60 11.77
CA ILE A 102 17.72 -22.88 12.85
C ILE A 102 17.76 -23.75 14.11
N PRO A 103 18.37 -23.29 15.22
CA PRO A 103 18.59 -24.11 16.42
C PRO A 103 17.33 -24.18 17.29
N ILE A 104 16.39 -25.06 16.90
CA ILE A 104 15.16 -25.30 17.66
C ILE A 104 15.36 -26.52 18.58
N PHE A 105 15.14 -26.31 19.88
CA PHE A 105 15.23 -27.35 20.90
C PHE A 105 13.83 -27.75 21.36
N LEU A 106 13.46 -29.01 21.13
CA LEU A 106 12.18 -29.58 21.55
C LEU A 106 12.41 -30.68 22.59
N PRO A 107 11.42 -30.96 23.47
CA PRO A 107 11.48 -32.11 24.37
C PRO A 107 11.61 -33.44 23.61
N GLU A 108 12.11 -34.47 24.29
CA GLU A 108 12.24 -35.80 23.69
C GLU A 108 10.88 -36.33 23.19
N GLY A 109 10.87 -36.95 22.01
CA GLY A 109 9.67 -37.46 21.35
C GLY A 109 8.93 -36.45 20.46
N TYR A 110 9.27 -35.17 20.54
CA TYR A 110 8.68 -34.13 19.69
C TYR A 110 9.47 -33.97 18.38
N LYS A 111 8.75 -33.87 17.27
CA LYS A 111 9.33 -33.82 15.92
C LYS A 111 8.73 -32.70 15.10
N ILE A 112 9.57 -31.90 14.47
CA ILE A 112 9.11 -30.86 13.53
C ILE A 112 8.54 -31.54 12.28
N THR A 113 7.36 -31.08 11.85
CA THR A 113 6.74 -31.50 10.60
C THR A 113 7.20 -30.61 9.44
N ASN A 114 6.97 -31.06 8.21
CA ASN A 114 7.17 -30.20 7.05
C ASN A 114 6.13 -29.05 7.04
N GLY A 115 6.35 -28.04 6.22
CA GLY A 115 5.41 -26.96 5.98
C GLY A 115 5.58 -25.74 6.89
N ALA A 116 6.75 -25.53 7.47
CA ALA A 116 7.06 -24.28 8.19
C ALA A 116 6.89 -23.05 7.28
N ARG A 117 6.60 -21.90 7.89
CA ARG A 117 6.33 -20.62 7.21
C ARG A 117 7.01 -19.47 7.95
N LEU A 118 7.49 -18.47 7.21
CA LEU A 118 7.95 -17.19 7.76
C LEU A 118 6.76 -16.23 7.91
N THR A 119 6.80 -15.38 8.94
CA THR A 119 5.94 -14.19 8.98
C THR A 119 6.34 -13.19 7.90
N PRO A 120 5.44 -12.33 7.38
CA PRO A 120 5.80 -11.42 6.28
C PRO A 120 6.82 -10.35 6.60
N ASP A 121 7.02 -10.05 7.89
CA ASP A 121 8.12 -9.21 8.36
C ASP A 121 9.45 -9.97 8.49
N GLY A 122 9.43 -11.30 8.34
CA GLY A 122 10.59 -12.19 8.44
C GLY A 122 11.15 -12.32 9.84
N ALA A 123 10.42 -11.87 10.87
CA ALA A 123 10.90 -11.91 12.25
C ALA A 123 10.70 -13.28 12.89
N LYS A 124 9.65 -14.01 12.50
CA LYS A 124 9.22 -15.25 13.14
C LYS A 124 8.97 -16.37 12.14
N ILE A 125 8.98 -17.58 12.68
CA ILE A 125 8.66 -18.82 11.99
C ILE A 125 7.46 -19.45 12.69
N VAL A 126 6.52 -19.97 11.92
CA VAL A 126 5.41 -20.80 12.38
C VAL A 126 5.60 -22.20 11.81
N PHE A 127 5.51 -23.22 12.65
CA PHE A 127 5.77 -24.60 12.24
C PHE A 127 4.97 -25.61 13.07
N GLY A 128 4.67 -26.74 12.46
CA GLY A 128 4.02 -27.86 13.13
C GLY A 128 5.02 -28.72 13.89
N VAL A 129 4.57 -29.25 15.03
CA VAL A 129 5.32 -30.22 15.85
C VAL A 129 4.40 -31.38 16.18
N THR A 130 4.88 -32.61 16.00
CA THR A 130 4.15 -33.84 16.36
C THR A 130 4.80 -34.53 17.54
N SER A 131 4.00 -35.18 18.38
CA SER A 131 4.47 -36.08 19.44
C SER A 131 3.52 -37.26 19.57
N SER A 132 4.00 -38.47 19.28
CA SER A 132 3.24 -39.73 19.25
C SER A 132 1.99 -39.72 18.35
N SER A 133 0.87 -39.15 18.80
CA SER A 133 -0.41 -39.01 18.09
C SER A 133 -0.90 -37.57 17.94
N ASP A 134 -0.21 -36.63 18.59
CA ASP A 134 -0.70 -35.27 18.78
C ASP A 134 0.08 -34.30 17.92
N MET A 135 -0.59 -33.24 17.49
CA MET A 135 0.02 -32.19 16.71
C MET A 135 -0.22 -30.84 17.35
N TYR A 136 0.80 -30.00 17.28
CA TYR A 136 0.87 -28.70 17.91
C TYR A 136 1.37 -27.70 16.87
N ILE A 137 1.00 -26.45 17.03
CA ILE A 137 1.61 -25.35 16.27
C ILE A 137 2.50 -24.57 17.22
N TYR A 138 3.74 -24.37 16.81
CA TYR A 138 4.74 -23.59 17.51
C TYR A 138 5.15 -22.37 16.68
N THR A 139 5.63 -21.35 17.38
CA THR A 139 6.34 -20.22 16.78
C THR A 139 7.66 -19.97 17.49
N CYS A 140 8.65 -19.46 16.77
CA CYS A 140 9.88 -18.94 17.34
C CYS A 140 10.36 -17.76 16.49
N ASP A 141 11.33 -17.01 16.99
CA ASP A 141 12.05 -16.04 16.16
C ASP A 141 12.91 -16.78 15.11
N VAL A 142 13.28 -16.10 14.02
CA VAL A 142 14.07 -16.72 12.93
C VAL A 142 15.42 -17.30 13.35
N ASN A 143 15.96 -16.85 14.48
CA ASN A 143 17.19 -17.39 15.07
C ASN A 143 16.95 -18.62 15.98
N GLY A 144 15.72 -19.12 16.09
CA GLY A 144 15.33 -20.25 16.92
C GLY A 144 15.01 -19.91 18.38
N SER A 145 15.19 -18.66 18.80
CA SER A 145 14.86 -18.21 20.16
C SER A 145 13.37 -17.92 20.35
N ASN A 146 12.94 -17.67 21.59
CA ASN A 146 11.55 -17.32 21.93
C ASN A 146 10.51 -18.35 21.45
N LEU A 147 10.87 -19.64 21.53
CA LEU A 147 10.00 -20.75 21.21
C LEU A 147 8.74 -20.75 22.08
N THR A 148 7.58 -20.71 21.43
CA THR A 148 6.27 -20.62 22.07
C THR A 148 5.30 -21.58 21.39
N LYS A 149 4.55 -22.37 22.17
CA LYS A 149 3.43 -23.17 21.64
C LYS A 149 2.23 -22.24 21.47
N ILE A 150 1.63 -22.19 20.27
CA ILE A 150 0.49 -21.30 19.96
C ILE A 150 -0.83 -22.03 19.78
N VAL A 151 -0.82 -23.32 19.42
CA VAL A 151 -2.00 -24.18 19.38
C VAL A 151 -1.74 -25.45 20.18
N ASP A 152 -2.65 -25.75 21.10
CA ASP A 152 -2.63 -26.91 22.00
C ASP A 152 -4.05 -27.47 22.16
N ASP A 153 -4.52 -28.18 21.14
CA ASP A 153 -5.90 -28.71 21.14
C ASP A 153 -6.01 -30.06 21.85
N GLY A 154 -4.94 -30.55 22.49
CA GLY A 154 -4.88 -31.87 23.11
C GLY A 154 -4.87 -33.02 22.08
N PRO A 155 -5.08 -34.28 22.52
CA PRO A 155 -4.97 -35.44 21.65
C PRO A 155 -6.19 -35.58 20.74
N THR A 156 -6.16 -34.88 19.61
CA THR A 156 -7.28 -34.85 18.65
C THR A 156 -7.08 -35.80 17.48
N SER A 157 -5.91 -36.43 17.32
CA SER A 157 -5.51 -37.19 16.11
C SER A 157 -5.69 -36.38 14.81
N GLN A 158 -5.67 -35.04 14.89
CA GLN A 158 -5.84 -34.14 13.74
C GLN A 158 -4.50 -33.65 13.22
N TYR A 159 -4.43 -33.47 11.90
CA TYR A 159 -3.31 -32.86 11.21
C TYR A 159 -3.68 -31.43 10.84
N TYR A 160 -2.88 -30.46 11.29
CA TYR A 160 -2.95 -29.06 10.88
C TYR A 160 -2.11 -28.81 9.62
N SER A 161 -2.69 -28.13 8.63
CA SER A 161 -1.93 -27.51 7.54
C SER A 161 -1.72 -26.04 7.85
N LEU A 162 -0.49 -25.56 7.66
CA LEU A 162 -0.22 -24.13 7.60
C LEU A 162 -0.51 -23.64 6.19
N GLU A 163 -1.66 -22.98 6.01
CA GLU A 163 -2.12 -22.50 4.71
C GLU A 163 -1.46 -21.16 4.37
N ASP A 164 -1.70 -20.13 5.19
CA ASP A 164 -1.15 -18.79 5.02
C ASP A 164 -0.57 -18.23 6.32
N VAL A 165 0.47 -17.41 6.20
CA VAL A 165 1.00 -16.58 7.27
C VAL A 165 1.17 -15.17 6.71
N TYR A 166 0.27 -14.27 7.11
CA TYR A 166 0.23 -12.85 6.71
C TYR A 166 0.88 -11.92 7.74
#